data_AF-A0A969KZJ4-F1
#
_entry.id   AF-A0A969KZJ4-F1
#
_cell.length_a   1.000
_cell.length_b   1.000
_cell.length_c   1.000
_cell.angle_alpha   90.00
_cell.angle_beta   90.00
_cell.angle_gamma   90.00
#
_symmetry.space_group_name_H-M   'P 1'
#
loop_
_entity.id
_entity.type
_entity.pdbx_description
1 polymer ?
#
loop_
_entity_poly.entity_id
_entity_poly.type
_entity_poly.pdbx_seq_one_letter_code
_entity_poly.pdbx_strand_id
1 'polypeptide(L)'
;MTEEVKILNLSISNLSRQELLNQLKLGIVFTPNVDHLIKLQNDPEFLKVYAIAHYKICDSKILLLASKFLGCPIKEKISGSDFFPAFYEYHKQNRDVKIFLLGASAGIASKAQSNINQRIGRQIVVGSYSPSFGFERNEVECQEIVDIINRSGATVLAVGVGA
;
A
#
# COMPACT_ATOMS: atom_id res chain seq x y z
N MET A 1 -10.65 -16.49 -9.22
CA MET A 1 -9.74 -16.40 -8.05
C MET A 1 -8.40 -15.91 -8.55
N THR A 2 -7.77 -14.97 -7.85
CA THR A 2 -6.42 -14.52 -8.19
C THR A 2 -5.43 -15.64 -7.90
N GLU A 3 -4.59 -16.00 -8.87
CA GLU A 3 -3.53 -16.98 -8.68
C GLU A 3 -2.51 -16.44 -7.65
N GLU A 4 -2.03 -17.29 -6.76
CA GLU A 4 -1.05 -16.92 -5.75
C GLU A 4 0.23 -17.75 -5.88
N VAL A 5 1.38 -17.09 -5.69
CA VAL A 5 2.68 -17.73 -5.54
C VAL A 5 3.03 -17.75 -4.06
N LYS A 6 3.27 -18.94 -3.50
CA LYS A 6 3.66 -19.10 -2.11
C LYS A 6 5.16 -19.30 -1.98
N ILE A 7 5.80 -18.48 -1.15
CA ILE A 7 7.20 -18.62 -0.74
C ILE A 7 7.22 -18.62 0.78
N LEU A 8 7.50 -19.77 1.39
CA LEU A 8 7.40 -19.98 2.84
C LEU A 8 6.01 -19.53 3.39
N ASN A 9 5.97 -18.73 4.46
CA ASN A 9 4.73 -18.17 5.01
C ASN A 9 4.15 -16.96 4.25
N LEU A 10 4.77 -16.53 3.13
CA LEU A 10 4.27 -15.42 2.32
C LEU A 10 3.54 -15.93 1.07
N SER A 11 2.25 -15.59 0.96
CA SER A 11 1.50 -15.69 -0.31
C SER A 11 1.52 -14.36 -1.05
N ILE A 12 1.91 -14.39 -2.32
CA ILE A 12 2.00 -13.24 -3.22
C ILE A 12 0.94 -13.40 -4.31
N SER A 13 0.12 -12.36 -4.52
CA SER A 13 -0.84 -12.30 -5.62
C SER A 13 -0.09 -12.23 -6.96
N ASN A 14 -0.29 -13.22 -7.84
CA ASN A 14 0.39 -13.33 -9.12
C ASN A 14 -0.28 -12.45 -10.20
N LEU A 15 -0.15 -11.15 -10.03
CA LEU A 15 -0.77 -10.12 -10.85
C LEU A 15 0.29 -9.22 -11.48
N SER A 16 0.02 -8.77 -12.70
CA SER A 16 0.62 -7.58 -13.29
C SER A 16 0.02 -6.33 -12.67
N ARG A 17 0.73 -5.21 -12.81
CA ARG A 17 0.27 -3.89 -12.36
C ARG A 17 -1.07 -3.51 -12.99
N GLN A 18 -1.25 -3.80 -14.27
CA GLN A 18 -2.51 -3.48 -14.96
C GLN A 18 -3.68 -4.34 -14.46
N GLU A 19 -3.44 -5.65 -14.23
CA GLU A 19 -4.46 -6.52 -13.64
C GLU A 19 -4.86 -6.01 -12.24
N LEU A 20 -3.89 -5.61 -11.41
CA LEU A 20 -4.17 -5.05 -10.10
C LEU A 20 -4.98 -3.76 -10.17
N LEU A 21 -4.62 -2.80 -11.03
CA LEU A 21 -5.39 -1.56 -11.22
C LEU A 21 -6.84 -1.81 -11.66
N ASN A 22 -7.04 -2.82 -12.51
CA ASN A 22 -8.38 -3.19 -12.98
C ASN A 22 -9.22 -3.84 -11.87
N GLN A 23 -8.60 -4.71 -11.06
CA GLN A 23 -9.26 -5.53 -10.05
C GLN A 23 -9.44 -4.83 -8.70
N LEU A 24 -8.55 -3.90 -8.32
CA LEU A 24 -8.59 -3.21 -7.03
C LEU A 24 -9.77 -2.24 -6.98
N LYS A 25 -10.91 -2.73 -6.47
CA LYS A 25 -12.11 -1.92 -6.19
C LYS A 25 -12.26 -1.60 -4.71
N LEU A 26 -11.89 -2.56 -3.86
CA LEU A 26 -11.94 -2.49 -2.41
C LEU A 26 -10.88 -3.45 -1.85
N GLY A 27 -10.36 -3.14 -0.68
CA GLY A 27 -9.50 -4.05 0.08
C GLY A 27 -8.18 -3.43 0.47
N ILE A 28 -7.33 -4.27 1.05
CA ILE A 28 -6.01 -3.89 1.58
C ILE A 28 -4.93 -4.45 0.67
N VAL A 29 -3.99 -3.61 0.28
CA VAL A 29 -2.82 -3.97 -0.54
C VAL A 29 -1.56 -3.85 0.31
N PHE A 30 -0.81 -4.94 0.43
CA PHE A 30 0.54 -4.92 0.99
C PHE A 30 1.58 -5.15 -0.10
N THR A 31 2.75 -4.53 0.09
CA THR A 31 3.91 -4.63 -0.82
C THR A 31 5.05 -5.38 -0.11
N PRO A 32 4.92 -6.69 0.16
CA PRO A 32 5.98 -7.45 0.81
C PRO A 32 7.30 -7.43 0.03
N ASN A 33 8.38 -7.18 0.77
CA ASN A 33 9.76 -7.32 0.32
C ASN A 33 10.43 -8.50 1.06
N VAL A 34 11.77 -8.61 0.97
CA VAL A 34 12.51 -9.71 1.63
C VAL A 34 12.47 -9.60 3.16
N ASP A 35 12.53 -8.39 3.72
CA ASP A 35 12.46 -8.17 5.16
C ASP A 35 11.13 -8.72 5.72
N HIS A 36 10.02 -8.43 5.03
CA HIS A 36 8.71 -8.93 5.43
C HIS A 36 8.64 -10.46 5.34
N LEU A 37 9.24 -11.09 4.31
CA LEU A 37 9.31 -12.55 4.21
C LEU A 37 9.97 -13.16 5.45
N ILE A 38 11.07 -12.57 5.94
CA ILE A 38 11.79 -13.05 7.11
C ILE A 38 10.98 -12.83 8.39
N LYS A 39 10.41 -11.62 8.58
CA LYS A 39 9.54 -11.30 9.73
C LYS A 39 8.37 -12.29 9.84
N LEU A 40 7.73 -12.63 8.71
CA LEU A 40 6.62 -13.60 8.65
C LEU A 40 6.98 -15.04 9.06
N GLN A 41 8.27 -15.38 9.17
CA GLN A 41 8.68 -16.69 9.69
C GLN A 41 8.70 -16.73 11.23
N ASN A 42 8.90 -15.58 11.87
CA ASN A 42 9.20 -15.49 13.30
C ASN A 42 8.18 -14.69 14.11
N ASP A 43 7.28 -13.97 13.44
CA ASP A 43 6.27 -13.11 14.06
C ASP A 43 4.85 -13.61 13.74
N PRO A 44 4.22 -14.38 14.65
CA PRO A 44 2.86 -14.88 14.46
C PRO A 44 1.81 -13.77 14.41
N GLU A 45 2.04 -12.63 15.04
CA GLU A 45 1.12 -11.49 15.03
C GLU A 45 1.15 -10.81 13.66
N PHE A 46 2.35 -10.55 13.14
CA PHE A 46 2.54 -10.01 11.79
C PHE A 46 1.96 -10.94 10.72
N LEU A 47 2.10 -12.26 10.89
CA LEU A 47 1.49 -13.25 10.00
C LEU A 47 -0.05 -13.16 9.98
N LYS A 48 -0.70 -12.95 11.13
CA LYS A 48 -2.15 -12.76 11.22
C LYS A 48 -2.59 -11.49 10.49
N VAL A 49 -1.84 -10.39 10.63
CA VAL A 49 -2.10 -9.14 9.90
C VAL A 49 -1.93 -9.34 8.39
N TYR A 50 -0.98 -10.15 7.94
CA TYR A 50 -0.85 -10.48 6.51
C TYR A 50 -1.99 -11.32 5.95
N ALA A 51 -2.74 -12.03 6.79
CA ALA A 51 -3.88 -12.84 6.38
C ALA A 51 -5.10 -11.98 5.99
N ILE A 52 -5.23 -10.76 6.52
CA ILE A 52 -6.36 -9.85 6.20
C ILE A 52 -6.17 -9.07 4.89
N ALA A 53 -4.95 -9.05 4.35
CA ALA A 53 -4.65 -8.35 3.10
C ALA A 53 -5.28 -9.06 1.90
N HIS A 54 -5.99 -8.29 1.06
CA HIS A 54 -6.65 -8.80 -0.14
C HIS A 54 -5.66 -9.01 -1.28
N TYR A 55 -4.66 -8.14 -1.37
CA TYR A 55 -3.59 -8.21 -2.36
C TYR A 55 -2.24 -8.11 -1.67
N LYS A 56 -1.32 -9.01 -2.04
CA LYS A 56 0.07 -9.02 -1.58
C LYS A 56 0.96 -8.98 -2.80
N ILE A 57 1.46 -7.80 -3.16
CA ILE A 57 2.24 -7.59 -4.40
C ILE A 57 3.74 -7.61 -4.14
N CYS A 58 4.47 -8.28 -5.03
CA CYS A 58 5.91 -8.47 -4.88
C CYS A 58 6.68 -7.16 -5.05
N ASP A 59 7.28 -6.65 -3.96
CA ASP A 59 8.20 -5.50 -4.00
C ASP A 59 9.66 -5.94 -3.80
N SER A 60 10.07 -7.02 -4.44
CA SER A 60 11.45 -7.48 -4.36
C SER A 60 11.91 -8.18 -5.63
N LYS A 61 13.01 -7.69 -6.20
CA LYS A 61 13.70 -8.38 -7.30
C LYS A 61 14.24 -9.74 -6.85
N ILE A 62 14.64 -9.87 -5.58
CA ILE A 62 15.14 -11.12 -5.03
C ILE A 62 14.00 -12.15 -4.96
N LEU A 63 12.81 -11.76 -4.49
CA LEU A 63 11.65 -12.66 -4.47
C LEU A 63 11.21 -13.04 -5.88
N LEU A 64 11.25 -12.10 -6.82
CA LEU A 64 10.99 -12.38 -8.23
C LEU A 64 11.96 -13.45 -8.78
N LEU A 65 13.26 -13.32 -8.52
CA LEU A 65 14.26 -14.32 -8.95
C LEU A 65 14.06 -15.67 -8.25
N ALA A 66 13.83 -15.67 -6.93
CA ALA A 66 13.57 -16.89 -6.16
C ALA A 66 12.34 -17.63 -6.68
N SER A 67 11.27 -16.92 -7.02
CA SER A 67 10.04 -17.51 -7.57
C SER A 67 10.30 -18.25 -8.89
N LYS A 68 11.15 -17.69 -9.76
CA LYS A 68 11.55 -18.33 -11.02
C LYS A 68 12.38 -19.59 -10.76
N PHE A 69 13.31 -19.52 -9.81
CA PHE A 69 14.12 -20.67 -9.43
C PHE A 69 13.28 -21.82 -8.84
N LEU A 70 12.24 -21.50 -8.07
CA LEU A 70 11.32 -22.46 -7.47
C LEU A 70 10.26 -23.02 -8.45
N GLY A 71 10.27 -22.60 -9.72
CA GLY A 71 9.32 -23.06 -10.73
C GLY A 71 7.92 -22.42 -10.65
N CYS A 72 7.76 -21.38 -9.83
CA CYS A 72 6.50 -20.66 -9.63
C CYS A 72 6.69 -19.16 -9.93
N PRO A 73 6.91 -18.77 -11.19
CA PRO A 73 7.33 -17.41 -11.54
C PRO A 73 6.24 -16.37 -11.21
N ILE A 74 6.60 -15.38 -10.39
CA ILE A 74 5.79 -14.17 -10.20
C ILE A 74 5.81 -13.36 -11.50
N LYS A 75 4.64 -12.91 -11.96
CA LYS A 75 4.46 -12.16 -13.22
C LYS A 75 5.25 -10.86 -13.25
N GLU A 76 5.14 -10.04 -12.20
CA GLU A 76 5.68 -8.68 -12.18
C GLU A 76 6.15 -8.29 -10.77
N LYS A 77 7.25 -7.54 -10.70
CA LYS A 77 7.67 -6.83 -9.48
C LYS A 77 6.99 -5.47 -9.46
N ILE A 78 6.15 -5.22 -8.46
CA ILE A 78 5.33 -4.01 -8.31
C ILE A 78 5.68 -3.38 -6.97
N SER A 79 6.44 -2.29 -6.99
CA SER A 79 6.73 -1.54 -5.75
C SER A 79 5.58 -0.63 -5.36
N GLY A 80 5.45 -0.32 -4.07
CA GLY A 80 4.49 0.68 -3.60
C GLY A 80 4.73 2.05 -4.26
N SER A 81 6.00 2.42 -4.43
CA SER A 81 6.42 3.67 -5.08
C SER A 81 6.12 3.74 -6.57
N ASP A 82 6.04 2.60 -7.26
CA ASP A 82 5.65 2.54 -8.68
C ASP A 82 4.13 2.40 -8.84
N PHE A 83 3.50 1.65 -7.94
CA PHE A 83 2.07 1.37 -7.98
C PHE A 83 1.24 2.59 -7.61
N PHE A 84 1.59 3.32 -6.55
CA PHE A 84 0.79 4.44 -6.08
C PHE A 84 0.66 5.56 -7.14
N PRO A 85 1.74 5.94 -7.86
CA PRO A 85 1.62 6.81 -9.03
C PRO A 85 0.75 6.27 -10.14
N ALA A 86 0.91 4.99 -10.50
CA ALA A 86 0.06 4.37 -11.51
C ALA A 86 -1.42 4.37 -11.09
N PHE A 87 -1.70 4.18 -9.80
CA PHE A 87 -3.04 4.17 -9.23
C PHE A 87 -3.74 5.52 -9.35
N TYR A 88 -3.11 6.61 -8.89
CA TYR A 88 -3.76 7.93 -8.96
C TYR A 88 -3.88 8.45 -10.40
N GLU A 89 -2.98 8.05 -11.31
CA GLU A 89 -3.08 8.37 -12.74
C GLU A 89 -4.21 7.59 -13.41
N TYR A 90 -4.31 6.29 -13.13
CA TYR A 90 -5.40 5.44 -13.62
C TYR A 90 -6.77 5.95 -13.16
N HIS A 91 -6.86 6.47 -11.94
CA HIS A 91 -8.08 7.06 -11.38
C HIS A 91 -8.19 8.58 -11.56
N LYS A 92 -7.39 9.19 -12.43
CA LYS A 92 -7.35 10.65 -12.64
C LYS A 92 -8.73 11.25 -12.90
N GLN A 93 -9.60 10.57 -13.64
CA GLN A 93 -10.95 11.06 -13.96
C GLN A 93 -12.06 10.50 -13.04
N ASN A 94 -11.76 9.54 -12.17
CA ASN A 94 -12.75 8.92 -11.30
C ASN A 94 -13.00 9.78 -10.04
N ARG A 95 -14.13 10.49 -9.98
CA ARG A 95 -14.49 11.40 -8.88
C ARG A 95 -14.75 10.69 -7.55
N ASP A 96 -15.06 9.39 -7.56
CA ASP A 96 -15.28 8.62 -6.34
C ASP A 96 -13.98 8.26 -5.62
N VAL A 97 -12.85 8.33 -6.34
CA VAL A 97 -11.52 8.13 -5.76
C VAL A 97 -11.03 9.43 -5.13
N LYS A 98 -10.94 9.38 -3.80
CA LYS A 98 -10.45 10.44 -2.91
C LYS A 98 -9.39 9.83 -1.99
N ILE A 99 -8.19 10.36 -2.04
CA ILE A 99 -7.02 9.79 -1.39
C ILE A 99 -6.68 10.59 -0.13
N PHE A 100 -6.39 9.89 0.96
CA PHE A 100 -5.74 10.44 2.14
C PHE A 100 -4.31 9.93 2.24
N LEU A 101 -3.35 10.81 2.53
CA LEU A 101 -1.94 10.43 2.75
C LEU A 101 -1.62 10.43 4.24
N LEU A 102 -1.26 9.27 4.79
CA LEU A 102 -0.80 9.16 6.17
C LEU A 102 0.69 8.79 6.20
N GLY A 103 1.50 9.57 6.90
CA GLY A 103 2.92 9.28 7.13
C GLY A 103 3.86 10.40 6.69
N ALA A 104 5.10 10.02 6.43
CA ALA A 104 6.23 10.92 6.16
C ALA A 104 6.52 11.93 7.28
N SER A 105 7.64 12.64 7.16
CA SER A 105 8.02 13.72 8.08
C SER A 105 7.13 14.96 7.89
N ALA A 106 7.08 15.80 8.92
CA ALA A 106 6.32 17.05 8.91
C ALA A 106 6.54 17.85 7.61
N GLY A 107 5.43 18.25 6.96
CA GLY A 107 5.43 19.00 5.71
C GLY A 107 5.60 18.16 4.43
N ILE A 108 6.09 16.92 4.51
CA ILE A 108 6.30 16.07 3.32
C ILE A 108 4.96 15.57 2.76
N ALA A 109 4.03 15.12 3.62
CA ALA A 109 2.73 14.62 3.17
C ALA A 109 1.89 15.73 2.50
N SER A 110 1.93 16.95 3.04
CA SER A 110 1.26 18.13 2.46
C SER A 110 1.87 18.55 1.12
N LYS A 111 3.20 18.49 0.99
CA LYS A 111 3.89 18.72 -0.28
C LYS A 111 3.50 17.66 -1.32
N ALA A 112 3.42 16.39 -0.92
CA ALA A 112 2.98 15.31 -1.79
C ALA A 112 1.53 15.52 -2.27
N GLN A 113 0.61 15.88 -1.37
CA GLN A 113 -0.77 16.24 -1.71
C GLN A 113 -0.81 17.34 -2.78
N SER A 114 -0.06 18.42 -2.59
CA SER A 114 -0.02 19.56 -3.51
C SER A 114 0.50 19.14 -4.90
N ASN A 115 1.62 18.42 -4.94
CA ASN A 115 2.24 17.97 -6.18
C ASN A 115 1.34 17.00 -6.96
N ILE A 116 0.71 16.05 -6.27
CA ILE A 116 -0.19 15.07 -6.90
C ILE A 116 -1.41 15.80 -7.47
N ASN A 117 -2.05 16.67 -6.69
CA ASN A 117 -3.23 17.40 -7.16
C ASN A 117 -2.92 18.32 -8.35
N GLN A 118 -1.76 18.99 -8.35
CA GLN A 118 -1.30 19.80 -9.48
C GLN A 118 -1.11 18.94 -10.74
N ARG A 119 -0.42 17.80 -10.61
CA ARG A 119 -0.16 16.87 -11.71
C ARG A 119 -1.43 16.27 -12.30
N ILE A 120 -2.39 15.92 -11.44
CA ILE A 120 -3.66 15.30 -11.84
C ILE A 120 -4.67 16.35 -12.32
N GLY A 121 -4.50 17.62 -11.98
CA GLY A 121 -5.41 18.69 -12.39
C GLY A 121 -6.76 18.65 -11.67
N ARG A 122 -6.85 17.94 -10.53
CA ARG A 122 -7.98 17.97 -9.60
C ARG A 122 -7.51 17.66 -8.18
N GLN A 123 -8.35 17.97 -7.20
CA GLN A 123 -8.19 17.54 -5.82
C GLN A 123 -8.55 16.05 -5.69
N ILE A 124 -7.63 15.17 -6.09
CA ILE A 124 -7.76 13.73 -5.88
C ILE A 124 -7.28 13.34 -4.47
N VAL A 125 -6.24 14.01 -3.96
CA VAL A 125 -5.79 13.90 -2.57
C VAL A 125 -6.55 14.94 -1.75
N VAL A 126 -7.43 14.46 -0.87
CA VAL A 126 -8.38 15.27 -0.08
C VAL A 126 -7.87 15.58 1.33
N GLY A 127 -6.83 14.89 1.77
CA GLY A 127 -6.20 15.14 3.06
C GLY A 127 -4.83 14.50 3.15
N SER A 128 -4.02 15.02 4.07
CA SER A 128 -2.76 14.43 4.45
C SER A 128 -2.45 14.70 5.91
N TYR A 129 -1.75 13.77 6.55
CA TYR A 129 -1.30 13.89 7.93
C TYR A 129 0.03 13.19 8.13
N SER A 130 0.95 13.88 8.82
CA SER A 130 2.25 13.34 9.20
C SER A 130 2.25 13.13 10.71
N PRO A 131 2.14 11.87 11.18
CA PRO A 131 2.06 11.57 12.60
C PRO A 131 3.41 11.77 13.29
N SER A 132 3.37 11.86 14.62
CA SER A 132 4.56 11.89 15.45
C SER A 132 5.35 10.57 15.34
N PHE A 133 6.65 10.61 15.63
CA PHE A 133 7.43 9.38 15.67
C PHE A 133 7.01 8.55 16.90
N GLY A 134 6.64 7.28 16.69
CA GLY A 134 6.11 6.42 17.75
C GLY A 134 4.61 6.64 18.04
N PHE A 135 3.87 7.33 17.17
CA PHE A 135 2.44 7.58 17.33
C PHE A 135 1.62 6.31 17.57
N GLU A 136 2.08 5.16 17.08
CA GLU A 136 1.41 3.88 17.25
C GLU A 136 1.28 3.45 18.72
N ARG A 137 2.05 4.06 19.61
CA ARG A 137 2.00 3.86 21.07
C ARG A 137 1.14 4.90 21.79
N ASN A 138 0.64 5.90 21.08
CA ASN A 138 -0.19 6.97 21.61
C ASN A 138 -1.63 6.77 21.15
N GLU A 139 -2.46 6.16 22.00
CA GLU A 139 -3.87 5.86 21.68
C GLU A 139 -4.68 7.12 21.31
N VAL A 140 -4.38 8.25 21.95
CA VAL A 140 -5.06 9.53 21.67
C VAL A 140 -4.75 10.00 20.25
N GLU A 141 -3.47 10.01 19.87
CA GLU A 141 -3.06 10.41 18.51
C GLU A 141 -3.58 9.42 17.46
N CYS A 142 -3.55 8.12 17.74
CA CYS A 142 -4.17 7.11 16.87
C CYS A 142 -5.65 7.39 16.63
N GLN A 143 -6.41 7.72 17.68
CA GLN A 143 -7.82 8.05 17.55
C GLN A 143 -8.04 9.35 16.78
N GLU A 144 -7.22 10.37 17.01
CA GLU A 144 -7.26 11.63 16.24
C GLU A 144 -6.99 11.39 14.75
N ILE A 145 -6.00 10.55 14.42
CA ILE A 145 -5.70 10.17 13.03
C ILE A 145 -6.91 9.50 12.37
N VAL A 146 -7.53 8.54 13.05
CA VAL A 146 -8.72 7.83 12.56
C VAL A 146 -9.87 8.83 12.32
N ASP A 147 -10.10 9.74 13.27
CA ASP A 147 -11.13 10.77 13.17
C ASP A 147 -10.90 11.70 11.98
N ILE A 148 -9.67 12.18 11.77
CA ILE A 148 -9.30 13.06 10.65
C ILE A 148 -9.52 12.33 9.32
N ILE A 149 -9.11 11.07 9.21
CA ILE A 149 -9.30 10.26 8.00
C ILE A 149 -10.80 10.11 7.71
N ASN A 150 -11.60 9.73 8.70
CA ASN A 150 -13.04 9.51 8.53
C ASN A 150 -13.78 10.79 8.12
N ARG A 151 -13.40 11.95 8.70
CA ARG A 151 -13.99 13.26 8.37
C ARG A 151 -13.56 13.80 7.01
N SER A 152 -12.42 13.36 6.48
CA SER A 152 -11.89 13.83 5.19
C SER A 152 -12.74 13.40 3.98
N GLY A 153 -13.59 12.38 4.15
CA GLY A 153 -14.35 11.78 3.07
C GLY A 153 -13.48 11.01 2.06
N ALA A 154 -12.24 10.65 2.41
CA ALA A 154 -11.40 9.79 1.61
C ALA A 154 -12.00 8.39 1.43
N THR A 155 -11.80 7.82 0.25
CA THR A 155 -12.17 6.44 -0.11
C THR A 155 -10.95 5.53 -0.22
N VAL A 156 -9.75 6.12 -0.23
CA VAL A 156 -8.46 5.44 -0.31
C VAL A 156 -7.53 6.04 0.73
N LEU A 157 -6.90 5.19 1.55
CA LEU A 157 -5.87 5.58 2.49
C LEU A 157 -4.51 5.03 2.01
N ALA A 158 -3.55 5.91 1.76
CA ALA A 158 -2.17 5.54 1.47
C ALA A 158 -1.32 5.73 2.73
N VAL A 159 -0.75 4.64 3.23
CA VAL A 159 -0.01 4.61 4.50
C VAL A 159 1.48 4.43 4.25
N GLY A 160 2.28 5.44 4.63
CA GLY A 160 3.73 5.49 4.46
C GLY A 160 4.46 5.71 5.79
N VAL A 161 4.29 4.77 6.73
CA VAL A 161 4.87 4.82 8.10
C VAL A 161 6.00 3.79 8.34
N GLY A 162 6.36 3.01 7.32
CA GLY A 162 7.27 1.86 7.49
C GLY A 162 6.54 0.61 7.98
N ALA A 163 7.26 -0.51 8.04
CA ALA A 163 6.78 -1.83 8.45
C ALA A 163 7.85 -2.59 9.23
#